data_AF-A0A0L0DIS0-F1
#
_entry.id   AF-A0A0L0DIS0-F1
#
_cell.length_a   1.000
_cell.length_b   1.000
_cell.length_c   1.000
_cell.angle_alpha   90.00
_cell.angle_beta   90.00
_cell.angle_gamma   90.00
#
_symmetry.space_group_name_H-M   'P 1'
#
loop_
_entity.id
_entity.type
_entity.pdbx_description
1 polymer ?
#
loop_
_entity_poly.entity_id
_entity_poly.type
_entity_poly.pdbx_seq_one_letter_code
_entity_poly.pdbx_strand_id
1 'polypeptide(L)'
;MGCGSSKAADGQKAELSYEGTDAKFRILVNDRLFEENSHMQVADVKAVTDLLINGQNKFTIEVQETLSDSKHAGVKLELLVKGKKKFKIECFPNRKNNNATTIEGTYEFAKLPGPSAKQRAKKENKAKS
;
A
#
# COMPACT_ATOMS: atom_id res chain seq x y z
N MET A 1 -21.99 26.92 -2.42
CA MET A 1 -21.00 26.41 -1.45
C MET A 1 -21.51 25.10 -0.88
N GLY A 2 -20.76 24.01 -1.04
CA GLY A 2 -21.12 22.69 -0.51
C GLY A 2 -19.91 21.78 -0.55
N CYS A 3 -19.12 21.80 0.53
CA CYS A 3 -18.02 20.87 0.76
C CYS A 3 -18.57 19.45 0.89
N GLY A 4 -18.55 18.70 -0.20
CA GLY A 4 -18.82 17.26 -0.18
C GLY A 4 -17.58 16.52 0.31
N SER A 5 -17.54 16.22 1.59
CA SER A 5 -16.59 15.28 2.21
C SER A 5 -16.46 14.04 1.32
N SER A 6 -15.27 13.78 0.79
CA SER A 6 -15.01 12.63 -0.10
C SER A 6 -15.03 11.33 0.71
N LYS A 7 -16.21 10.89 1.16
CA LYS A 7 -16.42 9.59 1.78
C LYS A 7 -16.33 8.51 0.71
N ALA A 8 -15.45 7.54 0.90
CA ALA A 8 -15.45 6.33 0.11
C ALA A 8 -16.72 5.53 0.44
N ALA A 9 -17.66 5.43 -0.51
CA ALA A 9 -18.79 4.49 -0.47
C ALA A 9 -18.31 3.02 -0.34
N ASP A 10 -19.14 2.15 0.22
CA ASP A 10 -18.98 0.69 0.23
C ASP A 10 -18.62 0.13 -1.16
N GLY A 11 -17.90 -1.00 -1.23
CA GLY A 11 -17.70 -1.71 -2.50
C GLY A 11 -16.34 -1.52 -3.17
N GLN A 12 -15.51 -0.58 -2.69
CA GLN A 12 -14.41 -0.08 -3.50
C GLN A 12 -13.19 -1.00 -3.46
N LYS A 13 -12.40 -1.04 -4.54
CA LYS A 13 -11.08 -1.68 -4.51
C LYS A 13 -10.04 -0.61 -4.15
N ALA A 14 -9.21 -0.93 -3.17
CA ALA A 14 -7.96 -0.22 -2.92
C ALA A 14 -6.79 -1.03 -3.47
N GLU A 15 -5.85 -0.31 -4.07
CA GLU A 15 -4.64 -0.84 -4.68
C GLU A 15 -3.44 -0.07 -4.13
N LEU A 16 -2.31 -0.76 -4.01
CA LEU A 16 -1.00 -0.13 -3.81
C LEU A 16 -0.26 -0.18 -5.13
N SER A 17 0.14 1.00 -5.61
CA SER A 17 1.11 1.16 -6.68
C SER A 17 2.48 1.39 -6.06
N TYR A 18 3.49 0.63 -6.45
CA TYR A 18 4.84 0.79 -5.93
C TYR A 18 5.88 0.73 -7.04
N GLU A 19 6.99 1.43 -6.82
CA GLU A 19 8.17 1.48 -7.68
C GLU A 19 9.40 1.29 -6.80
N GLY A 20 10.15 0.22 -7.02
CA GLY A 20 11.44 -0.04 -6.40
C GLY A 20 12.56 0.17 -7.41
N THR A 21 13.58 0.93 -7.00
CA THR A 21 14.76 1.23 -7.81
C THR A 21 16.00 0.88 -7.00
N ASP A 22 16.85 0.00 -7.52
CA ASP A 22 18.11 -0.49 -6.95
C ASP A 22 18.06 -0.73 -5.44
N ALA A 23 17.03 -1.42 -4.95
CA ALA A 23 16.83 -1.66 -3.53
C ALA A 23 16.19 -3.01 -3.25
N LYS A 24 16.68 -3.71 -2.21
CA LYS A 24 15.98 -4.81 -1.56
C LYS A 24 15.05 -4.22 -0.52
N PHE A 25 13.76 -4.56 -0.57
CA PHE A 25 12.78 -3.95 0.31
C PHE A 25 11.59 -4.85 0.65
N ARG A 26 10.90 -4.46 1.70
CA ARG A 26 9.62 -5.03 2.13
C ARG A 26 8.60 -3.93 2.30
N ILE A 27 7.36 -4.21 1.95
CA ILE A 27 6.21 -3.34 2.17
C ILE A 27 5.26 -4.07 3.10
N LEU A 28 4.86 -3.41 4.19
CA LEU A 28 3.91 -3.93 5.15
C LEU A 28 2.70 -3.01 5.25
N VAL A 29 1.54 -3.63 5.48
CA VAL A 29 0.28 -2.95 5.75
C VAL A 29 -0.29 -3.50 7.04
N ASN A 30 -0.45 -2.63 8.05
CA ASN A 30 -0.86 -3.01 9.40
C ASN A 30 0.01 -4.16 9.97
N ASP A 31 1.33 -4.01 9.83
CA ASP A 31 2.35 -4.99 10.26
C ASP A 31 2.29 -6.35 9.56
N ARG A 32 1.47 -6.49 8.51
CA ARG A 32 1.39 -7.70 7.67
C ARG A 32 2.16 -7.49 6.37
N LEU A 33 2.95 -8.49 5.98
CA LEU A 33 3.71 -8.46 4.73
C LEU A 33 2.75 -8.35 3.54
N PHE A 34 2.95 -7.32 2.72
CA PHE A 34 2.24 -7.11 1.46
C PHE A 34 3.12 -7.51 0.28
N GLU A 35 4.38 -7.06 0.27
CA GLU A 35 5.32 -7.31 -0.82
C GLU A 35 6.75 -7.42 -0.28
N GLU A 36 7.57 -8.25 -0.93
CA GLU A 36 9.01 -8.30 -0.73
C GLU A 36 9.70 -8.41 -2.09
N ASN A 37 10.72 -7.58 -2.33
CA ASN A 37 11.45 -7.58 -3.58
C ASN A 37 12.95 -7.54 -3.34
N SER A 38 13.68 -8.35 -4.11
CA SER A 38 15.14 -8.38 -4.14
C SER A 38 15.74 -8.04 -5.52
N HIS A 39 14.91 -7.67 -6.49
CA HIS A 39 15.35 -7.31 -7.85
C HIS A 39 15.75 -5.83 -7.95
N MET A 40 16.66 -5.51 -8.87
CA MET A 40 17.16 -4.14 -9.06
C MET A 40 16.07 -3.15 -9.49
N GLN A 41 15.09 -3.56 -10.29
CA GLN A 41 13.98 -2.67 -10.65
C GLN A 41 12.67 -3.43 -10.64
N VAL A 42 11.64 -2.82 -10.05
CA VAL A 42 10.28 -3.36 -10.03
C VAL A 42 9.29 -2.21 -10.01
N ALA A 43 8.19 -2.35 -10.74
CA ALA A 43 7.03 -1.48 -10.61
C ALA A 43 5.77 -2.31 -10.81
N ASP A 44 4.82 -2.21 -9.89
CA ASP A 44 3.57 -2.97 -9.98
C ASP A 44 2.42 -2.25 -9.26
N VAL A 45 1.19 -2.67 -9.58
CA VAL A 45 -0.04 -2.21 -8.94
C VAL A 45 -0.85 -3.43 -8.48
N LYS A 46 -0.96 -3.63 -7.16
CA LYS A 46 -1.62 -4.80 -6.56
C LYS A 46 -2.76 -4.41 -5.63
N ALA A 47 -3.81 -5.21 -5.59
CA ALA A 47 -4.91 -5.01 -4.66
C ALA A 47 -4.46 -5.21 -3.20
N VAL A 48 -4.77 -4.25 -2.33
CA VAL A 48 -4.39 -4.27 -0.89
C VAL A 48 -5.59 -4.42 0.04
N THR A 49 -6.79 -4.47 -0.54
CA THR A 49 -8.06 -4.39 0.18
C THR A 49 -8.17 -5.35 1.37
N ASP A 50 -7.63 -6.57 1.25
CA ASP A 50 -7.72 -7.60 2.30
C ASP A 50 -6.80 -7.36 3.51
N LEU A 51 -5.85 -6.42 3.41
CA LEU A 51 -4.96 -6.04 4.51
C LEU A 51 -5.43 -4.77 5.25
N LEU A 52 -6.47 -4.10 4.74
CA LEU A 52 -6.96 -2.84 5.31
C LEU A 52 -8.01 -3.08 6.39
N ILE A 53 -8.05 -2.18 7.37
CA ILE A 53 -9.06 -2.08 8.44
C ILE A 53 -9.88 -0.77 8.35
N ASN A 54 -11.07 -0.73 8.95
CA ASN A 54 -11.78 0.53 9.13
C ASN A 54 -10.99 1.40 10.13
N GLY A 55 -10.91 2.70 9.88
CA GLY A 55 -10.09 3.61 10.68
C GLY A 55 -8.64 3.71 10.18
N GLN A 56 -7.71 3.94 11.10
CA GLN A 56 -6.32 4.21 10.78
C GLN A 56 -5.61 2.94 10.30
N ASN A 57 -4.92 3.03 9.17
CA ASN A 57 -4.08 1.98 8.62
C ASN A 57 -2.63 2.45 8.55
N LYS A 58 -1.70 1.56 8.88
CA LYS A 58 -0.26 1.82 8.83
C LYS A 58 0.35 1.18 7.58
N PHE A 59 1.16 1.94 6.86
CA PHE A 59 1.94 1.51 5.70
C PHE A 59 3.41 1.69 6.04
N THR A 60 4.17 0.61 5.92
CA THR A 60 5.59 0.59 6.27
C THR A 60 6.38 0.19 5.03
N ILE A 61 7.44 0.95 4.74
CA ILE A 61 8.47 0.56 3.77
C ILE A 61 9.73 0.28 4.57
N GLU A 62 10.28 -0.93 4.41
CA GLU A 62 11.58 -1.33 4.93
C GLU A 62 12.51 -1.49 3.74
N VAL A 63 13.43 -0.56 3.52
CA VAL A 63 14.54 -0.79 2.59
C VAL A 63 15.64 -1.50 3.37
N GLN A 64 15.88 -2.76 3.04
CA GLN A 64 16.87 -3.59 3.74
C GLN A 64 18.29 -3.26 3.29
N GLU A 65 18.47 -3.02 1.99
CA GLU A 65 19.76 -2.75 1.37
C GLU A 65 19.55 -2.01 0.05
N THR A 66 20.35 -0.98 -0.22
CA THR A 66 20.47 -0.36 -1.56
C THR A 66 21.51 -1.10 -2.39
N LEU A 67 21.16 -1.43 -3.63
CA LEU A 67 22.00 -2.14 -4.60
C LEU A 67 22.83 -1.20 -5.49
N SER A 68 22.61 0.11 -5.36
CA SER A 68 23.42 1.15 -6.00
C SER A 68 23.65 2.34 -5.08
N ASP A 69 24.62 3.19 -5.42
CA ASP A 69 24.91 4.46 -4.75
C ASP A 69 24.05 5.63 -5.29
N SER A 70 23.09 5.31 -6.15
CA SER A 70 22.18 6.28 -6.76
C SER A 70 21.35 6.98 -5.69
N LYS A 71 21.16 8.29 -5.87
CA LYS A 71 20.22 9.08 -5.05
C LYS A 71 18.75 8.67 -5.22
N HIS A 72 18.48 7.83 -6.22
CA HIS A 72 17.17 7.29 -6.53
C HIS A 72 16.99 5.85 -6.06
N ALA A 73 18.02 5.24 -5.46
CA ALA A 73 17.92 3.90 -4.89
C ALA A 73 16.96 3.92 -3.68
N GLY A 74 15.88 3.16 -3.76
CA GLY A 74 14.81 3.18 -2.78
C GLY A 74 13.46 2.74 -3.35
N VAL A 75 12.39 3.15 -2.67
CA VAL A 75 11.03 2.72 -2.95
C VAL A 75 10.06 3.88 -2.86
N LYS A 76 9.13 3.93 -3.80
CA LYS A 76 7.94 4.78 -3.74
C LYS A 76 6.71 3.90 -3.61
N LEU A 77 5.78 4.31 -2.77
CA LEU A 77 4.50 3.65 -2.56
C LEU A 77 3.36 4.64 -2.62
N GLU A 78 2.29 4.29 -3.32
CA GLU A 78 1.08 5.07 -3.47
C GLU A 78 -0.15 4.22 -3.20
N LEU A 79 -1.06 4.74 -2.38
CA LEU A 79 -2.37 4.15 -2.17
C LEU A 79 -3.37 4.76 -3.15
N LEU A 80 -3.97 3.90 -3.98
CA LEU A 80 -4.99 4.23 -4.95
C LEU A 80 -6.35 3.73 -4.46
N VAL A 81 -7.35 4.60 -4.49
CA VAL A 81 -8.76 4.25 -4.25
C VAL A 81 -9.57 4.69 -5.47
N LYS A 82 -10.16 3.73 -6.19
CA LYS A 82 -10.77 3.97 -7.52
C LYS A 82 -9.79 4.60 -8.52
N GLY A 83 -8.53 4.14 -8.53
CA GLY A 83 -7.47 4.71 -9.37
C GLY A 83 -7.05 6.13 -9.01
N LYS A 84 -7.63 6.74 -7.95
CA LYS A 84 -7.22 8.07 -7.46
C LYS A 84 -6.25 7.92 -6.31
N LYS A 85 -5.10 8.59 -6.43
CA LYS A 85 -4.09 8.68 -5.37
C LYS A 85 -4.66 9.33 -4.12
N LYS A 86 -4.48 8.65 -2.98
CA LYS A 86 -4.96 9.09 -1.65
C LYS A 86 -3.83 9.31 -0.65
N PHE A 87 -2.76 8.55 -0.79
CA PHE A 87 -1.62 8.59 0.11
C PHE A 87 -0.36 8.20 -0.66
N LYS A 88 0.79 8.75 -0.24
CA LYS A 88 2.10 8.53 -0.82
C LYS A 88 3.14 8.50 0.30
N ILE A 89 4.03 7.51 0.27
CA ILE A 89 5.27 7.51 1.05
C ILE A 89 6.43 7.05 0.16
N GLU A 90 7.62 7.56 0.45
CA GLU A 90 8.82 7.24 -0.32
C GLU A 90 10.01 7.10 0.61
N CYS A 91 10.79 6.05 0.44
CA CYS A 91 11.98 5.75 1.22
C CYS A 91 13.19 5.67 0.31
N PHE A 92 14.10 6.64 0.41
CA PHE A 92 15.38 6.67 -0.30
C PHE A 92 16.50 6.75 0.73
N PRO A 93 17.11 5.61 1.13
CA PRO A 93 18.22 5.60 2.07
C PRO A 93 19.40 6.46 1.60
N ASN A 94 20.11 7.08 2.54
CA ASN A 94 21.14 8.07 2.24
C ASN A 94 22.42 7.42 1.66
N ARG A 95 23.04 8.10 0.68
CA ARG A 95 24.14 7.68 -0.22
C ARG A 95 25.42 7.13 0.41
N LYS A 96 25.55 7.11 1.74
CA LYS A 96 26.80 6.76 2.44
C LYS A 96 26.68 5.56 3.36
N ASN A 97 25.47 5.11 3.66
CA ASN A 97 25.22 3.96 4.52
C ASN A 97 24.13 3.10 3.88
N ASN A 98 24.50 1.89 3.45
CA ASN A 98 23.58 0.82 3.03
C ASN A 98 22.77 0.23 4.21
N ASN A 99 22.50 1.04 5.23
CA ASN A 99 21.82 0.58 6.43
C ASN A 99 20.34 0.37 6.12
N ALA A 100 19.78 -0.69 6.70
CA ALA A 100 18.35 -0.91 6.69
C ALA A 100 17.62 0.35 7.20
N THR A 101 16.72 0.88 6.39
CA THR A 101 15.96 2.10 6.69
C THR A 101 14.49 1.77 6.62
N THR A 102 13.76 2.10 7.68
CA THR A 102 12.32 1.89 7.77
C THR A 102 11.62 3.24 7.88
N ILE A 103 10.57 3.44 7.09
CA ILE A 103 9.65 4.57 7.25
C ILE A 103 8.23 4.05 7.37
N GLU A 104 7.40 4.84 8.03
CA GLU A 104 5.99 4.56 8.21
C GLU A 104 5.16 5.77 7.82
N GLY A 105 3.98 5.52 7.28
CA GLY A 105 2.94 6.53 7.16
C GLY A 105 1.58 5.92 7.39
N THR A 106 0.61 6.75 7.77
CA THR A 106 -0.73 6.28 8.10
C THR A 106 -1.78 6.94 7.23
N TYR A 107 -2.83 6.21 6.91
CA TYR A 107 -4.00 6.73 6.23
C TYR A 107 -5.28 6.19 6.87
N GLU A 108 -6.26 7.07 7.09
CA GLU A 108 -7.52 6.71 7.74
C GLU A 108 -8.62 6.46 6.70
N PHE A 109 -9.23 5.26 6.77
CA PHE A 109 -10.42 4.92 6.02
C PHE A 109 -11.67 5.09 6.89
N ALA A 110 -12.46 6.12 6.61
CA ALA A 110 -13.78 6.29 7.25
C ALA A 110 -14.71 5.08 7.02
N LYS A 111 -14.55 4.39 5.88
CA LYS A 111 -15.18 3.10 5.57
C LYS A 111 -14.28 2.33 4.61
N LEU A 112 -14.10 1.04 4.87
CA LEU A 112 -13.24 0.20 4.07
C LEU A 112 -13.75 0.10 2.62
N PRO A 113 -12.84 0.25 1.64
CA PRO A 113 -13.08 -0.19 0.29
C PRO A 113 -13.13 -1.72 0.35
N GLY A 114 -14.29 -2.34 0.16
CA GLY A 114 -14.42 -3.81 0.04
C GLY A 114 -15.74 -4.16 -0.60
N PRO A 115 -15.90 -5.33 -1.25
CA PRO A 115 -17.16 -5.71 -1.92
C PRO A 115 -18.32 -5.47 -0.96
N SER A 116 -19.40 -4.84 -1.44
CA SER A 116 -20.52 -4.44 -0.58
C SER A 116 -20.96 -5.62 0.31
N ALA A 117 -21.47 -5.38 1.52
CA ALA A 117 -21.98 -6.45 2.38
C ALA A 117 -22.92 -7.43 1.64
N LYS A 118 -23.61 -6.96 0.59
CA LYS A 118 -24.44 -7.77 -0.33
C LYS A 118 -23.65 -8.82 -1.12
N GLN A 119 -22.40 -8.56 -1.50
CA GLN A 119 -21.55 -9.50 -2.24
C GLN A 119 -20.93 -10.57 -1.35
N ARG A 120 -20.59 -10.27 -0.08
CA ARG A 120 -20.16 -11.30 0.89
C ARG A 120 -21.30 -12.27 1.23
N ALA A 121 -22.51 -11.75 1.47
CA ALA A 121 -23.69 -12.58 1.72
C ALA A 121 -24.05 -13.52 0.54
N LYS A 122 -23.84 -13.08 -0.71
CA LYS A 122 -24.05 -13.94 -1.89
C LYS A 122 -23.04 -15.07 -2.02
N LYS A 123 -21.79 -14.89 -1.55
CA LYS A 123 -20.77 -15.95 -1.57
C LYS A 123 -21.00 -16.98 -0.47
N GLU A 124 -21.39 -16.56 0.73
CA GLU A 124 -21.72 -17.51 1.81
C GLU A 124 -22.94 -18.38 1.50
N ASN A 125 -23.98 -17.83 0.87
CA ASN A 125 -25.14 -18.64 0.47
C ASN A 125 -24.86 -19.63 -0.67
N LYS A 126 -23.79 -19.41 -1.46
CA LYS A 126 -23.41 -20.34 -2.54
C LYS A 126 -22.44 -21.44 -2.09
N ALA A 127 -21.82 -21.28 -0.93
CA ALA A 127 -20.95 -22.28 -0.31
C ALA A 127 -21.71 -23.22 0.66
N LYS A 128 -23.00 -22.95 0.90
CA LYS A 128 -23.91 -23.76 1.74
C LYS A 128 -25.06 -24.40 0.94
N SER A 129 -24.99 -24.40 -0.39
CA SER A 129 -25.92 -25.12 -1.29
C SER A 129 -25.20 -26.18 -2.08
#